data_AF-A0A0H5QMX5-F1
#
_entry.id   AF-A0A0H5QMX5-F1
#
_cell.length_a   1.000
_cell.length_b   1.000
_cell.length_c   1.000
_cell.angle_alpha   90.00
_cell.angle_beta   90.00
_cell.angle_gamma   90.00
#
_symmetry.space_group_name_H-M   'P 1'
#
loop_
_entity.id
_entity.type
_entity.pdbx_description
1 polymer ?
#
loop_
_entity_poly.entity_id
_entity_poly.type
_entity_poly.pdbx_seq_one_letter_code
_entity_poly.pdbx_strand_id
1 'polypeptide(L)'
;ATFSHHRIERSMELVLPKPDDMHLHVRDGSALNVTIPTAIRQCGRAIIMPNLQEPVTTTALALAYRQRILQHVGPDCSLTPLMTLYLTDSTSIAEIRTAASSGLVFACSFPCFHCSYIVIP
;
A
#
# COMPACT_ATOMS: atom_id res chain seq x y z
N ALA A 1 -36.25 -9.83 -44.84
CA ALA A 1 -35.47 -8.61 -44.57
C ALA A 1 -34.65 -8.85 -43.30
N THR A 2 -33.37 -9.19 -43.46
CA THR A 2 -32.42 -9.40 -42.38
C THR A 2 -31.97 -8.03 -41.86
N PHE A 3 -32.45 -7.62 -40.70
CA PHE A 3 -31.91 -6.47 -39.99
C PHE A 3 -30.56 -6.88 -39.38
N SER A 4 -29.46 -6.48 -40.05
CA SER A 4 -28.13 -6.54 -39.46
C SER A 4 -28.01 -5.42 -38.43
N HIS A 5 -28.09 -5.77 -37.16
CA HIS A 5 -27.68 -4.86 -36.08
C HIS A 5 -26.16 -4.72 -36.12
N HIS A 6 -25.66 -3.77 -36.91
CA HIS A 6 -24.31 -3.24 -36.73
C HIS A 6 -24.27 -2.48 -35.41
N ARG A 7 -23.96 -3.19 -34.31
CA ARG A 7 -23.57 -2.57 -33.05
C ARG A 7 -22.20 -1.95 -33.29
N ILE A 8 -22.15 -0.63 -33.40
CA ILE A 8 -20.88 0.11 -33.33
C ILE A 8 -20.36 -0.10 -31.91
N GLU A 9 -19.45 -1.05 -31.73
CA GLU A 9 -18.65 -1.19 -30.51
C GLU A 9 -17.71 0.02 -30.45
N ARG A 10 -18.19 1.14 -29.90
CA ARG A 10 -17.30 2.22 -29.47
C ARG A 10 -16.56 1.72 -28.24
N SER A 11 -15.32 1.28 -28.42
CA SER A 11 -14.34 1.17 -27.36
C SER A 11 -14.15 2.56 -26.75
N MET A 12 -14.77 2.82 -25.61
CA MET A 12 -14.56 4.08 -24.89
C MET A 12 -13.28 3.94 -24.07
N GLU A 13 -12.25 4.68 -24.46
CA GLU A 13 -10.96 4.74 -23.78
C GLU A 13 -10.93 5.90 -22.80
N LEU A 14 -10.44 5.66 -21.58
CA LEU A 14 -10.22 6.68 -20.57
C LEU A 14 -8.76 6.62 -20.10
N VAL A 15 -8.01 7.70 -20.36
CA VAL A 15 -6.63 7.86 -19.91
C VAL A 15 -6.63 8.66 -18.61
N LEU A 16 -6.05 8.10 -17.55
CA LEU A 16 -5.92 8.73 -16.24
C LEU A 16 -4.43 8.82 -15.86
N PRO A 17 -4.03 9.80 -15.03
CA PRO A 17 -2.75 9.76 -14.34
C PRO A 17 -2.61 8.45 -13.56
N LYS A 18 -1.36 7.97 -13.39
CA LYS A 18 -1.10 6.75 -12.60
C LYS A 18 -1.70 6.93 -11.19
N PRO A 19 -2.66 6.10 -10.78
CA PRO A 19 -3.31 6.28 -9.49
C PRO A 19 -2.40 5.81 -8.35
N ASP A 20 -2.84 6.04 -7.12
CA ASP A 20 -2.20 5.54 -5.92
C ASP A 20 -3.19 4.66 -5.15
N ASP A 21 -2.69 3.63 -4.48
CA ASP A 21 -3.50 2.74 -3.65
C ASP A 21 -3.43 3.16 -2.19
N MET A 22 -4.53 3.68 -1.66
CA MET A 22 -4.59 4.17 -0.29
C MET A 22 -4.84 3.05 0.75
N HIS A 23 -4.92 1.78 0.34
CA HIS A 23 -5.10 0.66 1.25
C HIS A 23 -4.62 -0.67 0.63
N LEU A 24 -3.32 -0.97 0.76
CA LEU A 24 -2.74 -2.17 0.15
C LEU A 24 -2.17 -3.17 1.16
N HIS A 25 -2.49 -4.45 0.95
CA HIS A 25 -1.90 -5.59 1.68
C HIS A 25 -0.97 -6.38 0.76
N VAL A 26 0.34 -6.15 0.87
CA VAL A 26 1.33 -6.89 0.04
C VAL A 26 1.85 -8.17 0.70
N ARG A 27 1.51 -8.40 1.97
CA ARG A 27 1.98 -9.54 2.80
C ARG A 27 3.52 -9.55 2.89
N ASP A 28 4.13 -10.67 3.26
CA ASP A 28 5.58 -10.78 3.44
C ASP A 28 6.12 -12.10 2.84
N GLY A 29 7.45 -12.21 2.79
CA GLY A 29 8.14 -13.40 2.29
C GLY A 29 7.80 -13.71 0.83
N SER A 30 7.50 -14.97 0.53
CA SER A 30 7.25 -15.43 -0.86
C SER A 30 6.05 -14.75 -1.52
N ALA A 31 5.10 -14.22 -0.74
CA ALA A 31 3.95 -13.50 -1.27
C ALA A 31 4.34 -12.19 -1.97
N LEU A 32 5.43 -11.54 -1.53
CA LEU A 32 5.93 -10.30 -2.14
C LEU A 32 6.29 -10.49 -3.62
N ASN A 33 6.75 -11.68 -4.00
CA ASN A 33 7.08 -12.02 -5.39
C ASN A 33 5.86 -11.92 -6.34
N VAL A 34 4.64 -11.99 -5.80
CA VAL A 34 3.40 -11.96 -6.58
C VAL A 34 2.69 -10.61 -6.41
N THR A 35 2.63 -10.08 -5.19
CA THR A 35 1.88 -8.86 -4.88
C THR A 35 2.57 -7.60 -5.41
N ILE A 36 3.89 -7.51 -5.31
CA ILE A 36 4.64 -6.31 -5.72
C ILE A 36 4.59 -6.07 -7.24
N PRO A 37 4.82 -7.06 -8.12
CA PRO A 37 4.68 -6.84 -9.56
C PRO A 37 3.27 -6.40 -9.98
N THR A 38 2.25 -6.86 -9.27
CA THR A 38 0.85 -6.45 -9.51
C THR A 38 0.64 -4.99 -9.10
N ALA A 39 1.13 -4.60 -7.92
CA ALA A 39 1.04 -3.24 -7.42
C ALA A 39 1.75 -2.23 -8.35
N ILE A 40 2.98 -2.53 -8.79
CA ILE A 40 3.76 -1.64 -9.67
C ILE A 40 3.01 -1.30 -10.96
N ARG A 41 2.27 -2.26 -11.52
CA ARG A 41 1.51 -2.07 -12.76
C ARG A 41 0.32 -1.12 -12.57
N GLN A 42 -0.26 -1.10 -11.38
CA GLN A 42 -1.51 -0.39 -11.11
C GLN A 42 -1.30 0.96 -10.43
N CYS A 43 -0.34 1.08 -9.51
CA CYS A 43 -0.19 2.27 -8.68
C CYS A 43 1.24 2.83 -8.65
N GLY A 44 1.36 4.14 -8.44
CA GLY A 44 2.64 4.83 -8.24
C GLY A 44 3.11 4.80 -6.79
N ARG A 45 2.16 4.97 -5.86
CA ARG A 45 2.37 4.94 -4.41
C ARG A 45 1.32 4.06 -3.76
N ALA A 46 1.66 3.47 -2.62
CA ALA A 46 0.72 2.64 -1.88
C ALA A 46 0.87 2.80 -0.37
N ILE A 47 -0.24 2.98 0.34
CA ILE A 47 -0.29 2.87 1.81
C ILE A 47 -0.26 1.40 2.17
N ILE A 48 0.86 0.95 2.74
CA ILE A 48 1.08 -0.44 3.08
C ILE A 48 0.55 -0.73 4.47
N MET A 49 -0.40 -1.65 4.56
CA MET A 49 -1.02 -2.03 5.83
C MET A 49 -0.08 -2.85 6.72
N PRO A 50 -0.18 -2.70 8.07
CA PRO A 50 0.81 -3.23 9.01
C PRO A 50 0.43 -4.58 9.62
N ASN A 51 -0.71 -5.14 9.22
CA ASN A 51 -1.33 -6.38 9.73
C ASN A 51 -0.72 -7.63 9.07
N LEU A 52 0.61 -7.77 9.20
CA LEU A 52 1.29 -9.04 8.95
C LEU A 52 0.97 -10.05 10.07
N GLN A 53 1.47 -11.28 9.92
CA GLN A 53 1.35 -12.28 10.99
C GLN A 53 1.99 -11.79 12.30
N GLU A 54 3.17 -11.16 12.18
CA GLU A 54 3.74 -10.32 13.23
C GLU A 54 3.44 -8.86 12.90
N PRO A 55 2.54 -8.19 13.64
CA PRO A 55 2.10 -6.85 13.30
C PRO A 55 3.24 -5.84 13.39
N VAL A 56 3.27 -4.90 12.46
CA VAL A 56 4.27 -3.84 12.42
C VAL A 56 3.88 -2.73 13.40
N THR A 57 4.39 -2.80 14.63
CA THR A 57 4.00 -1.88 15.73
C THR A 57 4.99 -0.76 16.00
N THR A 58 6.20 -0.83 15.45
CA THR A 58 7.26 0.17 15.65
C THR A 58 7.81 0.71 14.34
N THR A 59 8.35 1.92 14.39
CA THR A 59 9.00 2.61 13.27
C THR A 59 10.14 1.77 12.72
N ALA A 60 10.94 1.14 13.58
CA ALA A 60 12.03 0.26 13.15
C ALA A 60 11.52 -0.94 12.33
N LEU A 61 10.42 -1.58 12.77
CA LEU A 61 9.79 -2.68 12.02
C LEU A 61 9.24 -2.20 10.68
N ALA A 62 8.62 -1.01 10.65
CA ALA A 62 8.10 -0.41 9.42
C ALA A 62 9.21 -0.13 8.41
N LEU A 63 10.34 0.42 8.85
CA LEU A 63 11.49 0.69 7.98
C LEU A 63 12.13 -0.60 7.46
N ALA A 64 12.28 -1.61 8.31
CA ALA A 64 12.79 -2.92 7.89
C ALA A 64 11.85 -3.59 6.87
N TYR A 65 10.54 -3.51 7.08
CA TYR A 65 9.55 -4.05 6.15
C TYR A 65 9.56 -3.29 4.81
N ARG A 66 9.68 -1.96 4.85
CA ARG A 66 9.85 -1.13 3.66
C ARG A 66 11.06 -1.56 2.83
N GLN A 67 12.19 -1.85 3.48
CA GLN A 67 13.39 -2.34 2.80
C GLN A 67 13.14 -3.67 2.09
N ARG A 68 12.45 -4.63 2.75
CA ARG A 68 12.05 -5.90 2.12
C ARG A 68 11.19 -5.67 0.89
N ILE A 69 10.21 -4.76 0.96
CA ILE A 69 9.36 -4.41 -0.18
C ILE A 69 10.20 -3.85 -1.33
N LEU A 70 11.07 -2.88 -1.06
CA LEU A 70 11.89 -2.24 -2.10
C LEU A 70 12.84 -3.21 -2.81
N GLN A 71 13.35 -4.23 -2.11
CA GLN A 71 14.14 -5.30 -2.73
C GLN A 71 13.37 -6.04 -3.84
N HIS A 72 12.03 -6.10 -3.74
CA HIS A 72 11.16 -6.75 -4.73
C HIS A 72 10.66 -5.80 -5.82
N VAL A 73 10.79 -4.47 -5.65
CA VAL A 73 10.36 -3.50 -6.66
C VAL A 73 11.34 -3.49 -7.84
N GLY A 74 12.63 -3.63 -7.58
CA GLY A 74 13.67 -3.53 -8.60
C GLY A 74 13.99 -2.08 -9.00
N PRO A 75 15.13 -1.83 -9.65
CA PRO A 75 15.65 -0.47 -9.88
C PRO A 75 14.84 0.36 -10.88
N ASP A 76 14.17 -0.29 -11.84
CA ASP A 76 13.48 0.38 -12.95
C ASP A 76 11.97 0.57 -12.73
N CYS A 77 11.46 0.12 -11.59
CA CYS A 77 10.04 0.18 -11.27
C CYS A 77 9.75 1.26 -10.22
N SER A 78 8.60 1.91 -10.37
CA SER A 78 8.13 2.96 -9.47
C SER A 78 6.93 2.49 -8.65
N LEU A 79 7.22 1.95 -7.47
CA LEU A 79 6.26 1.83 -6.37
C LEU A 79 6.87 2.51 -5.15
N THR A 80 6.16 3.51 -4.61
CA THR A 80 6.55 4.17 -3.36
C THR A 80 5.70 3.61 -2.21
N PRO A 81 6.26 2.71 -1.38
CA PRO A 81 5.56 2.22 -0.19
C PRO A 81 5.54 3.31 0.89
N LEU A 82 4.34 3.71 1.27
CA LEU A 82 4.03 4.62 2.37
C LEU A 82 3.64 3.75 3.57
N MET A 83 4.50 3.68 4.59
CA MET A 83 4.36 2.68 5.64
C MET A 83 3.31 3.11 6.67
N THR A 84 2.79 2.12 7.40
CA THR A 84 1.88 2.35 8.52
C THR A 84 2.30 1.56 9.75
N LEU A 85 1.79 1.97 10.91
CA LEU A 85 1.93 1.22 12.17
C LEU A 85 0.61 0.62 12.60
N TYR A 86 0.68 -0.55 13.22
CA TYR A 86 -0.45 -1.19 13.88
C TYR A 86 -0.56 -0.64 15.30
N LEU A 87 -1.68 0.01 15.62
CA LEU A 87 -1.90 0.56 16.95
C LEU A 87 -2.25 -0.55 17.93
N THR A 88 -1.59 -0.50 19.07
CA THR A 88 -1.80 -1.38 20.22
C THR A 88 -1.95 -0.53 21.48
N ASP A 89 -2.50 -1.10 22.54
CA ASP A 89 -2.58 -0.45 23.85
C ASP A 89 -1.21 -0.06 24.42
N SER A 90 -0.15 -0.71 23.94
CA SER A 90 1.25 -0.43 24.29
C SER A 90 1.93 0.62 23.41
N THR A 91 1.26 1.13 22.38
CA THR A 91 1.86 2.11 21.46
C THR A 91 2.04 3.45 22.19
N SER A 92 3.30 3.89 22.33
CA SER A 92 3.62 5.13 23.04
C SER A 92 3.49 6.36 22.15
N ILE A 93 3.20 7.53 22.74
CA ILE A 93 3.21 8.82 22.03
C ILE A 93 4.60 9.12 21.44
N ALA A 94 5.67 8.70 22.12
CA ALA A 94 7.03 8.87 21.64
C ALA A 94 7.28 8.07 20.34
N GLU A 95 6.69 6.88 20.23
CA GLU A 95 6.75 6.07 19.01
C GLU A 95 6.05 6.77 17.84
N ILE A 96 4.84 7.32 18.07
CA ILE A 96 4.12 8.07 17.03
C ILE A 96 4.90 9.29 16.54
N ARG A 97 5.55 10.02 17.45
CA ARG A 97 6.42 11.16 17.08
C ARG A 97 7.64 10.70 16.28
N THR A 98 8.21 9.56 16.62
CA THR A 98 9.35 8.96 15.89
C THR A 98 8.93 8.49 14.50
N ALA A 99 7.73 7.92 14.38
CA ALA A 99 7.15 7.52 13.12
C ALA A 99 6.92 8.73 12.20
N ALA A 100 6.29 9.79 12.71
CA ALA A 100 6.06 11.03 11.98
C ALA A 100 7.37 11.69 11.52
N SER A 101 8.38 11.78 12.41
CA SER A 101 9.67 12.37 12.06
C SER A 101 10.49 11.56 11.06
N SER A 102 10.18 10.28 10.87
CA SER A 102 10.85 9.44 9.85
C SER A 102 10.55 9.87 8.42
N GLY A 103 9.41 10.56 8.18
CA GLY A 103 8.94 10.91 6.83
C GLY A 103 8.57 9.71 5.94
N LEU A 104 8.54 8.50 6.51
CA LEU A 104 8.30 7.24 5.79
C LEU A 104 7.08 6.47 6.32
N VAL A 105 6.63 6.79 7.53
CA VAL A 105 5.39 6.29 8.12
C VAL A 105 4.34 7.39 8.03
N PHE A 106 3.18 7.09 7.45
CA PHE A 106 2.15 8.07 7.12
C PHE A 106 0.83 7.83 7.84
N ALA A 107 0.60 6.63 8.38
CA ALA A 107 -0.64 6.35 9.07
C ALA A 107 -0.50 5.28 10.15
N CYS A 108 -1.51 5.21 11.00
CA CYS A 108 -1.67 4.21 12.03
C CYS A 108 -3.02 3.49 11.84
N SER A 109 -2.98 2.16 11.75
CA SER A 109 -4.14 1.30 11.53
C SER A 109 -4.64 0.71 12.84
N PHE A 110 -5.95 0.52 12.96
CA PHE A 110 -6.59 0.04 14.19
C PHE A 110 -6.97 -1.45 14.10
N PRO A 111 -6.93 -2.18 15.23
CA PRO A 111 -7.60 -3.48 15.38
C PRO A 111 -9.12 -3.26 15.43
N CYS A 112 -9.76 -2.98 14.30
CA CYS A 112 -11.22 -3.05 14.22
C CYS A 112 -11.64 -3.53 12.82
N PHE A 113 -12.77 -4.23 12.73
CA PHE A 113 -13.29 -4.88 11.51
C PHE A 113 -13.54 -3.95 10.30
N HIS A 114 -13.22 -2.67 10.40
CA HIS A 114 -13.23 -1.72 9.30
C HIS A 114 -11.79 -1.34 8.93
N CYS A 115 -11.50 -1.39 7.63
CA CYS A 115 -10.26 -0.95 7.01
C CYS A 115 -10.06 0.57 7.19
N SER A 116 -9.78 0.99 8.43
CA SER A 116 -9.63 2.39 8.82
C SER A 116 -8.24 2.63 9.39
N TYR A 117 -7.66 3.77 9.05
CA TYR A 117 -6.40 4.27 9.61
C TYR A 117 -6.47 5.78 9.82
N ILE A 118 -5.65 6.29 10.73
CA ILE A 118 -5.46 7.73 10.95
C ILE A 118 -4.13 8.13 10.31
N VAL A 119 -4.17 9.13 9.45
CA VAL A 119 -2.98 9.73 8.86
C VAL A 119 -2.25 10.54 9.94
N ILE A 120 -0.95 10.32 10.08
CA ILE A 120 -0.09 11.10 10.96
C ILE A 120 0.59 12.22 10.16
N PRO A 121 0.64 13.45 10.69
CA PRO A 121 1.17 14.63 9.98
C PRO A 121 2.68 14.61 9.82
#